data_AF-A0A938QAP3-F1
#
_entry.id   AF-A0A938QAP3-F1
#
_cell.length_a   1.000
_cell.length_b   1.000
_cell.length_c   1.000
_cell.angle_alpha   90.00
_cell.angle_beta   90.00
_cell.angle_gamma   90.00
#
_symmetry.space_group_name_H-M   'P 1'
#
loop_
_entity.id
_entity.type
_entity.pdbx_description
1 polymer ?
#
loop_
_entity_poly.entity_id
_entity_poly.type
_entity_poly.pdbx_seq_one_letter_code
_entity_poly.pdbx_strand_id
1 'polypeptide(L)'
;MSRSFSCAVLMLALVSWLQSCQPTPTAPPAPSEPPAPTLPPAPSPEPATPPEPTPATVELKVAPRVERSLPESQLAAPQRDVVSLALKYDSRLLRRTLNQSTHPGWQYRINQQNQIVGFDFSNRGGNRILPQRYDSSRNQFFGRDFQFRFDERARQDIHLLIADWAPARDGQFRLSELMNSIFLFFPRMHLPAIVNTMDRTLVSLPTGEEVEFNARTNEVVHGVLTEEPVDLNPDRNLRRFPAVRYTGKGLMVRADARGSDPRLNGTAAIQNRGPNDLCRVPTPELWHNSGAVRFKFATDEEFDRFLLSRCNFGLGELKIKK
;
A
#
# COMPACT_ATOMS: atom_id res chain seq x y z
N MET A 1 -27.02 -19.25 -60.03
CA MET A 1 -28.43 -18.78 -60.10
C MET A 1 -28.61 -17.79 -58.96
N SER A 2 -28.78 -16.46 -59.17
CA SER A 2 -29.92 -15.75 -59.82
C SER A 2 -31.18 -15.86 -58.96
N ARG A 3 -31.87 -14.82 -58.45
CA ARG A 3 -31.83 -13.32 -58.46
C ARG A 3 -32.47 -12.84 -57.12
N SER A 4 -32.10 -11.75 -56.45
CA SER A 4 -32.34 -10.31 -56.73
C SER A 4 -33.82 -9.88 -56.91
N PHE A 5 -34.39 -9.22 -55.88
CA PHE A 5 -35.40 -8.14 -55.89
C PHE A 5 -35.40 -7.55 -54.45
N SER A 6 -35.09 -6.29 -54.10
CA SER A 6 -35.07 -4.95 -54.73
C SER A 6 -36.31 -4.10 -54.41
N CYS A 7 -36.06 -2.86 -53.92
CA CYS A 7 -36.99 -1.71 -53.85
C CYS A 7 -38.14 -1.83 -52.80
N ALA A 8 -38.67 -0.75 -52.20
CA ALA A 8 -38.50 0.69 -52.50
C ALA A 8 -39.06 1.65 -51.41
N VAL A 9 -38.55 2.90 -51.36
CA VAL A 9 -39.34 4.19 -51.38
C VAL A 9 -40.09 4.60 -50.07
N LEU A 10 -39.57 5.59 -49.30
CA LEU A 10 -40.00 7.04 -49.24
C LEU A 10 -41.09 7.33 -48.18
N MET A 11 -41.39 8.54 -47.67
CA MET A 11 -40.71 9.87 -47.51
C MET A 11 -41.66 10.81 -46.70
N LEU A 12 -41.20 12.03 -46.36
CA LEU A 12 -42.00 13.26 -46.06
C LEU A 12 -42.87 13.24 -44.77
N ALA A 13 -43.18 14.36 -44.08
CA ALA A 13 -42.89 15.80 -44.21
C ALA A 13 -42.76 16.41 -42.76
N LEU A 14 -41.93 17.43 -42.46
CA LEU A 14 -42.11 18.89 -42.71
C LEU A 14 -43.49 19.41 -42.22
N VAL A 15 -43.60 20.43 -41.35
CA VAL A 15 -43.60 21.90 -41.63
C VAL A 15 -43.73 22.64 -40.26
N SER A 16 -42.79 23.52 -39.85
CA SER A 16 -42.86 25.03 -39.76
C SER A 16 -43.81 25.62 -38.67
N TRP A 17 -43.73 26.85 -38.11
CA TRP A 17 -42.96 28.13 -38.26
C TRP A 17 -42.67 28.71 -36.84
N LEU A 18 -41.67 29.55 -36.52
CA LEU A 18 -41.24 30.93 -36.90
C LEU A 18 -42.08 32.13 -36.35
N GLN A 19 -41.44 32.99 -35.52
CA GLN A 19 -41.42 34.49 -35.48
C GLN A 19 -40.83 34.98 -34.12
N SER A 20 -39.65 35.62 -34.04
CA SER A 20 -39.27 37.05 -34.27
C SER A 20 -39.74 38.01 -33.14
N CYS A 21 -38.98 39.01 -32.63
CA CYS A 21 -37.89 39.83 -33.20
C CYS A 21 -36.81 40.25 -32.15
N GLN A 22 -35.63 40.69 -32.63
CA GLN A 22 -34.74 41.62 -31.90
C GLN A 22 -35.07 43.09 -32.25
N PRO A 23 -34.51 44.08 -31.54
CA PRO A 23 -33.41 44.83 -32.16
C PRO A 23 -32.24 45.27 -31.24
N THR A 24 -31.04 45.28 -31.82
CA THR A 24 -29.79 45.98 -31.45
C THR A 24 -29.79 47.45 -31.93
N PRO A 25 -28.69 48.24 -31.86
CA PRO A 25 -27.66 48.45 -30.82
C PRO A 25 -27.41 49.96 -30.51
N THR A 26 -26.58 50.30 -29.51
CA THR A 26 -25.93 51.63 -29.46
C THR A 26 -24.48 51.54 -28.95
N ALA A 27 -23.59 52.30 -29.58
CA ALA A 27 -22.14 52.40 -29.31
C ALA A 27 -21.78 53.79 -28.73
N PRO A 28 -20.51 54.09 -28.39
CA PRO A 28 -20.17 55.01 -27.29
C PRO A 28 -19.88 56.47 -27.69
N PRO A 29 -19.81 57.39 -26.70
CA PRO A 29 -19.12 58.67 -26.82
C PRO A 29 -17.74 58.67 -26.13
N ALA A 30 -16.84 59.48 -26.66
CA ALA A 30 -15.62 60.02 -26.06
C ALA A 30 -15.39 61.43 -26.67
N PRO A 31 -14.47 62.28 -26.19
CA PRO A 31 -13.69 62.25 -24.95
C PRO A 31 -13.91 63.50 -24.06
N SER A 32 -13.29 63.56 -22.88
CA SER A 32 -13.00 64.83 -22.19
C SER A 32 -11.69 64.75 -21.40
N GLU A 33 -10.90 65.83 -21.49
CA GLU A 33 -9.55 65.97 -20.89
C GLU A 33 -9.60 66.55 -19.45
N PRO A 34 -8.47 66.54 -18.70
CA PRO A 34 -8.50 66.40 -17.25
C PRO A 34 -8.35 67.69 -16.42
N PRO A 35 -8.77 67.68 -15.14
CA PRO A 35 -8.27 68.59 -14.11
C PRO A 35 -6.98 68.08 -13.45
N ALA A 36 -6.18 69.01 -12.93
CA ALA A 36 -4.84 68.80 -12.38
C ALA A 36 -4.80 68.05 -11.02
N PRO A 37 -3.66 67.43 -10.65
CA PRO A 37 -3.53 66.67 -9.40
C PRO A 37 -3.48 67.58 -8.17
N THR A 38 -4.24 67.23 -7.13
CA THR A 38 -4.15 67.86 -5.81
C THR A 38 -3.42 66.93 -4.84
N LEU A 39 -2.38 67.44 -4.18
CA LEU A 39 -1.53 66.68 -3.25
C LEU A 39 -2.29 66.26 -1.99
N PRO A 40 -1.97 65.09 -1.39
CA PRO A 40 -2.60 64.65 -0.14
C PRO A 40 -2.10 65.46 1.08
N PRO A 41 -2.97 65.80 2.04
CA PRO A 41 -2.56 66.37 3.31
C PRO A 41 -1.87 65.35 4.22
N ALA A 42 -1.05 65.87 5.14
CA ALA A 42 -0.20 65.12 6.08
C ALA A 42 -0.99 64.29 7.13
N PRO A 43 -0.37 63.25 7.74
CA PRO A 43 -1.08 62.28 8.57
C PRO A 43 -1.46 62.82 9.96
N SER A 44 -2.55 62.30 10.50
CA SER A 44 -2.96 62.45 11.92
C SER A 44 -2.81 61.11 12.66
N PRO A 45 -2.64 61.13 13.99
CA PRO A 45 -1.96 60.06 14.72
C PRO A 45 -2.76 58.77 14.93
N GLU A 46 -1.99 57.69 15.08
CA GLU A 46 -2.40 56.29 15.26
C GLU A 46 -3.13 56.05 16.60
N PRO A 47 -4.36 55.50 16.61
CA PRO A 47 -5.02 55.04 17.82
C PRO A 47 -4.37 53.74 18.35
N ALA A 48 -4.05 53.72 19.65
CA ALA A 48 -3.34 52.61 20.28
C ALA A 48 -4.06 51.25 20.15
N THR A 49 -3.29 50.23 19.76
CA THR A 49 -3.76 48.86 19.56
C THR A 49 -4.20 48.22 20.90
N PRO A 50 -5.34 47.50 20.94
CA PRO A 50 -5.70 46.68 22.11
C PRO A 50 -4.65 45.58 22.35
N PRO A 51 -4.39 45.17 23.60
CA PRO A 51 -3.43 44.13 23.91
C PRO A 51 -3.85 42.78 23.31
N GLU A 52 -2.88 42.12 22.67
CA GLU A 52 -3.02 40.84 21.99
C GLU A 52 -3.41 39.73 22.99
N PRO A 53 -4.44 38.91 22.72
CA PRO A 53 -4.79 37.81 23.61
C PRO A 53 -3.72 36.72 23.53
N THR A 54 -3.08 36.44 24.68
CA THR A 54 -2.04 35.41 24.83
C THR A 54 -2.46 34.11 24.15
N PRO A 55 -1.65 33.51 23.26
CA PRO A 55 -2.01 32.26 22.63
C PRO A 55 -2.14 31.17 23.70
N ALA A 56 -3.38 30.72 23.90
CA ALA A 56 -3.65 29.60 24.80
C ALA A 56 -2.78 28.42 24.36
N THR A 57 -2.01 27.88 25.29
CA THR A 57 -1.21 26.68 25.04
C THR A 57 -2.17 25.55 24.73
N VAL A 58 -2.32 25.23 23.44
CA VAL A 58 -3.03 24.03 23.01
C VAL A 58 -2.17 22.86 23.46
N GLU A 59 -2.49 22.34 24.64
CA GLU A 59 -1.94 21.10 25.15
C GLU A 59 -2.31 20.02 24.12
N LEU A 60 -1.36 19.70 23.23
CA LEU A 60 -1.51 18.58 22.34
C LEU A 60 -1.75 17.36 23.22
N LYS A 61 -2.95 16.78 23.11
CA LYS A 61 -3.21 15.42 23.56
C LYS A 61 -2.23 14.50 22.83
N VAL A 62 -1.09 14.28 23.47
CA VAL A 62 -0.13 13.26 23.07
C VAL A 62 -0.92 11.96 23.05
N ALA A 63 -1.12 11.41 21.85
CA ALA A 63 -1.78 10.12 21.70
C ALA A 63 -1.04 9.12 22.63
N PRO A 64 -1.76 8.29 23.41
CA PRO A 64 -1.16 7.50 24.45
C PRO A 64 -0.02 6.67 23.87
N ARG A 65 1.21 6.99 24.28
CA ARG A 65 2.42 6.33 23.82
C ARG A 65 2.34 4.89 24.30
N VAL A 66 1.94 3.98 23.41
CA VAL A 66 1.80 2.55 23.69
C VAL A 66 3.10 2.07 24.31
N GLU A 67 3.01 1.66 25.57
CA GLU A 67 4.17 1.23 26.34
C GLU A 67 4.58 -0.15 25.83
N ARG A 68 5.62 -0.20 25.00
CA ARG A 68 6.13 -1.42 24.36
C ARG A 68 6.95 -2.27 25.35
N SER A 69 6.35 -2.64 26.49
CA SER A 69 6.98 -3.34 27.61
C SER A 69 6.88 -4.87 27.53
N LEU A 70 6.24 -5.42 26.48
CA LEU A 70 6.18 -6.85 26.20
C LEU A 70 7.41 -7.31 25.38
N PRO A 71 7.84 -8.59 25.44
CA PRO A 71 9.01 -9.14 24.73
C PRO A 71 8.78 -9.33 23.22
N GLU A 72 7.91 -8.50 22.67
CA GLU A 72 7.50 -8.40 21.29
C GLU A 72 8.61 -7.71 20.49
N SER A 73 8.81 -8.14 19.24
CA SER A 73 10.07 -7.97 18.51
C SER A 73 10.57 -6.52 18.51
N GLN A 74 11.71 -6.28 19.16
CA GLN A 74 12.28 -4.95 19.30
C GLN A 74 12.56 -4.33 17.92
N LEU A 75 12.25 -3.04 17.77
CA LEU A 75 12.70 -2.26 16.61
C LEU A 75 14.23 -2.23 16.59
N ALA A 76 14.80 -3.06 15.72
CA ALA A 76 16.23 -3.17 15.51
C ALA A 76 16.56 -2.81 14.07
N ALA A 77 17.74 -2.23 13.83
CA ALA A 77 18.28 -2.12 12.49
C ALA A 77 18.57 -3.54 11.92
N PRO A 78 18.55 -3.70 10.58
CA PRO A 78 19.11 -4.88 9.92
C PRO A 78 20.56 -5.09 10.37
N GLN A 79 20.95 -6.35 10.58
CA GLN A 79 22.27 -6.69 11.12
C GLN A 79 23.38 -6.62 10.06
N ARG A 80 23.00 -6.54 8.79
CA ARG A 80 23.85 -6.55 7.58
C ARG A 80 23.01 -6.17 6.36
N ASP A 81 23.66 -5.84 5.26
CA ASP A 81 22.96 -5.51 4.02
C ASP A 81 22.73 -6.76 3.14
N VAL A 82 23.72 -7.66 3.09
CA VAL A 82 23.77 -8.84 2.21
C VAL A 82 23.39 -10.15 2.91
N VAL A 83 22.64 -11.00 2.20
CA VAL A 83 22.24 -12.36 2.62
C VAL A 83 23.38 -13.37 2.35
N SER A 84 23.65 -14.32 3.25
CA SER A 84 24.73 -15.32 3.09
C SER A 84 24.53 -16.17 1.85
N LEU A 85 25.58 -16.56 1.11
CA LEU A 85 25.40 -17.40 -0.09
C LEU A 85 24.72 -18.75 0.21
N ALA A 86 24.98 -19.35 1.37
CA ALA A 86 24.33 -20.58 1.82
C ALA A 86 22.93 -20.30 2.40
N LEU A 87 21.91 -20.99 1.86
CA LEU A 87 20.57 -21.02 2.44
C LEU A 87 20.58 -21.76 3.79
N LYS A 88 20.16 -21.08 4.86
CA LYS A 88 19.92 -21.69 6.16
C LYS A 88 18.42 -21.97 6.32
N TYR A 89 18.04 -23.24 6.16
CA TYR A 89 16.68 -23.73 6.44
C TYR A 89 16.55 -24.15 7.91
N ASP A 90 16.90 -23.25 8.82
CA ASP A 90 17.10 -23.55 10.24
C ASP A 90 16.09 -22.84 11.18
N SER A 91 15.08 -22.17 10.61
CA SER A 91 14.02 -21.53 11.38
C SER A 91 12.93 -22.51 11.83
N ARG A 92 12.54 -22.42 13.10
CA ARG A 92 11.41 -23.14 13.69
C ARG A 92 10.24 -22.20 13.96
N LEU A 93 9.02 -22.72 13.82
CA LEU A 93 7.80 -22.00 14.20
C LEU A 93 7.62 -22.05 15.72
N LEU A 94 7.61 -20.88 16.35
CA LEU A 94 7.24 -20.71 17.74
C LEU A 94 5.78 -20.22 17.80
N ARG A 95 4.86 -21.15 18.00
CA ARG A 95 3.48 -20.84 18.36
C ARG A 95 3.42 -20.55 19.87
N ARG A 96 2.80 -19.44 20.27
CA ARG A 96 2.66 -19.06 21.68
C ARG A 96 1.71 -20.04 22.39
N THR A 97 2.27 -21.05 23.07
CA THR A 97 1.57 -21.83 24.09
C THR A 97 1.68 -21.10 25.43
N LEU A 98 0.80 -20.13 25.65
CA LEU A 98 0.59 -19.55 26.97
C LEU A 98 -0.82 -19.87 27.42
N ASN A 99 -0.92 -20.40 28.65
CA ASN A 99 -2.18 -20.52 29.36
C ASN A 99 -2.84 -19.13 29.45
N GLN A 100 -4.17 -19.10 29.47
CA GLN A 100 -5.07 -17.93 29.37
C GLN A 100 -5.53 -17.59 27.94
N SER A 101 -6.81 -17.25 27.87
CA SER A 101 -7.73 -17.12 26.73
C SER A 101 -7.41 -16.06 25.65
N THR A 102 -6.26 -15.40 25.69
CA THR A 102 -5.87 -14.40 24.68
C THR A 102 -5.33 -15.11 23.44
N HIS A 103 -6.12 -15.08 22.36
CA HIS A 103 -5.87 -15.82 21.13
C HIS A 103 -4.58 -15.34 20.45
N PRO A 104 -3.52 -16.17 20.31
CA PRO A 104 -2.36 -15.80 19.51
C PRO A 104 -2.73 -15.95 18.03
N GLY A 105 -3.20 -14.86 17.42
CA GLY A 105 -3.54 -14.78 15.99
C GLY A 105 -2.34 -14.96 15.05
N TRP A 106 -1.12 -14.90 15.59
CA TRP A 106 0.16 -15.03 14.87
C TRP A 106 1.10 -16.10 15.44
N GLN A 107 2.11 -16.41 14.63
CA GLN A 107 3.22 -17.30 14.94
C GLN A 107 4.54 -16.57 14.69
N TYR A 108 5.55 -16.82 15.52
CA TYR A 108 6.91 -16.31 15.28
C TYR A 108 7.75 -17.35 14.56
N ARG A 109 8.72 -16.89 13.77
CA ARG A 109 9.81 -17.71 13.23
C ARG A 109 11.08 -17.32 13.96
N ILE A 110 11.76 -18.32 14.52
CA ILE A 110 13.03 -18.14 15.24
C ILE A 110 14.12 -19.03 14.65
N ASN A 111 15.32 -18.49 14.50
CA ASN A 111 16.50 -19.24 14.02
C ASN A 111 17.15 -20.06 15.15
N GLN A 112 18.24 -20.77 14.84
CA GLN A 112 19.01 -21.54 15.83
C GLN A 112 19.59 -20.66 16.95
N GLN A 113 19.87 -19.39 16.68
CA GLN A 113 20.34 -18.41 17.66
C GLN A 113 19.20 -17.83 18.52
N ASN A 114 17.99 -18.40 18.40
CA ASN A 114 16.77 -18.00 19.11
C ASN A 114 16.35 -16.54 18.87
N GLN A 115 16.80 -15.94 17.76
CA GLN A 115 16.40 -14.62 17.31
C GLN A 115 15.12 -14.73 16.48
N ILE A 116 14.22 -13.74 16.59
CA ILE A 116 13.08 -13.61 15.68
C ILE A 116 13.61 -13.25 14.28
N VAL A 117 13.15 -13.98 13.27
CA VAL A 117 13.52 -13.82 11.84
C VAL A 117 12.30 -13.74 10.91
N GLY A 118 11.12 -13.69 11.50
CA GLY A 118 9.85 -13.50 10.81
C GLY A 118 8.65 -13.70 11.73
N PHE A 119 7.47 -13.35 11.25
CA PHE A 119 6.20 -13.66 11.89
C PHE A 119 5.09 -13.72 10.84
N ASP A 120 4.07 -14.53 11.12
CA ASP A 120 2.93 -14.72 10.21
C ASP A 120 1.59 -14.79 10.94
N PHE A 121 0.53 -14.34 10.28
CA PHE A 121 -0.86 -14.43 10.74
C PHE A 121 -1.85 -14.52 9.56
N SER A 122 -3.05 -15.04 9.84
CA SER A 122 -4.12 -15.22 8.86
C SER A 122 -5.37 -14.43 9.24
N ASN A 123 -5.91 -13.64 8.32
CA ASN A 123 -7.32 -13.27 8.35
C ASN A 123 -8.13 -14.47 7.82
N ARG A 124 -8.95 -15.08 8.70
CA ARG A 124 -9.78 -16.27 8.41
C ARG A 124 -11.27 -15.94 8.19
N GLY A 125 -11.57 -14.66 8.04
CA GLY A 125 -12.87 -14.15 7.65
C GLY A 125 -13.93 -14.09 8.75
N GLY A 126 -15.17 -13.87 8.33
CA GLY A 126 -16.25 -13.39 9.20
C GLY A 126 -16.12 -11.90 9.55
N ASN A 127 -15.49 -11.12 8.67
CA ASN A 127 -15.27 -9.67 8.79
C ASN A 127 -15.46 -8.99 7.42
N ARG A 128 -15.31 -7.66 7.32
CA ARG A 128 -15.56 -6.91 6.07
C ARG A 128 -14.61 -7.26 4.92
N ILE A 129 -13.37 -7.66 5.23
CA ILE A 129 -12.35 -8.00 4.22
C ILE A 129 -12.61 -9.38 3.65
N LEU A 130 -13.02 -10.31 4.49
CA LEU A 130 -13.35 -11.66 4.09
C LEU A 130 -14.67 -12.08 4.76
N PRO A 131 -15.83 -11.82 4.13
CA PRO A 131 -17.12 -12.12 4.76
C PRO A 131 -17.36 -13.61 4.99
N GLN A 132 -16.88 -14.46 4.07
CA GLN A 132 -16.96 -15.92 4.21
C GLN A 132 -15.93 -16.39 5.24
N ARG A 133 -16.32 -17.30 6.14
CA ARG A 133 -15.41 -17.85 7.15
C ARG A 133 -14.67 -19.06 6.59
N TYR A 134 -13.40 -19.17 6.95
CA TYR A 134 -12.63 -20.41 6.82
C TYR A 134 -13.35 -21.55 7.55
N ASP A 135 -13.67 -22.63 6.85
CA ASP A 135 -14.26 -23.83 7.43
C ASP A 135 -13.57 -25.09 6.87
N SER A 136 -12.64 -25.65 7.65
CA SER A 136 -11.92 -26.86 7.29
C SER A 136 -12.80 -28.12 7.28
N SER A 137 -13.93 -28.13 8.00
CA SER A 137 -14.87 -29.27 7.96
C SER A 137 -15.63 -29.35 6.64
N ARG A 138 -15.79 -28.21 5.95
CA ARG A 138 -16.44 -28.07 4.65
C ARG A 138 -15.46 -27.93 3.48
N ASN A 139 -14.15 -28.12 3.72
CA ASN A 139 -13.08 -27.89 2.75
C ASN A 139 -13.07 -26.44 2.17
N GLN A 140 -13.61 -25.49 2.94
CA GLN A 140 -13.83 -24.09 2.55
C GLN A 140 -12.66 -23.23 3.03
N PHE A 141 -11.56 -23.29 2.29
CA PHE A 141 -10.33 -22.57 2.59
C PHE A 141 -10.34 -21.15 2.01
N PHE A 142 -10.98 -20.25 2.74
CA PHE A 142 -10.93 -18.81 2.51
C PHE A 142 -9.96 -18.14 3.47
N GLY A 143 -9.13 -17.23 3.00
CA GLY A 143 -8.17 -16.55 3.87
C GLY A 143 -7.30 -15.51 3.17
N ARG A 144 -6.70 -14.64 3.97
CA ARG A 144 -5.53 -13.84 3.58
C ARG A 144 -4.44 -14.05 4.62
N ASP A 145 -3.31 -14.60 4.21
CA ASP A 145 -2.13 -14.74 5.06
C ASP A 145 -1.20 -13.54 4.86
N PHE A 146 -0.65 -13.04 5.96
CA PHE A 146 0.43 -12.06 5.99
C PHE A 146 1.67 -12.75 6.58
N GLN A 147 2.80 -12.71 5.88
CA GLN A 147 4.07 -13.27 6.36
C GLN A 147 5.19 -12.24 6.22
N PHE A 148 5.67 -11.72 7.34
CA PHE A 148 6.83 -10.85 7.39
C PHE A 148 8.08 -11.70 7.52
N ARG A 149 9.02 -11.54 6.59
CA ARG A 149 10.22 -12.37 6.43
C ARG A 149 11.46 -11.51 6.49
N PHE A 150 12.46 -11.99 7.23
CA PHE A 150 13.79 -11.40 7.40
C PHE A 150 14.72 -12.48 7.98
N ASP A 151 14.76 -13.62 7.29
CA ASP A 151 15.37 -14.89 7.70
C ASP A 151 16.83 -14.78 8.15
N GLU A 152 17.61 -13.98 7.43
CA GLU A 152 19.01 -13.67 7.69
C GLU A 152 19.21 -12.30 8.38
N ARG A 153 18.12 -11.59 8.70
CA ARG A 153 18.09 -10.25 9.31
C ARG A 153 18.89 -9.23 8.49
N ALA A 154 18.90 -9.39 7.15
CA ALA A 154 19.66 -8.59 6.21
C ALA A 154 18.75 -7.59 5.45
N ARG A 155 19.28 -6.53 4.84
CA ARG A 155 18.44 -5.65 4.01
C ARG A 155 17.84 -6.35 2.79
N GLN A 156 18.57 -7.27 2.15
CA GLN A 156 18.11 -7.96 0.94
C GLN A 156 16.92 -8.90 1.14
N ASP A 157 16.68 -9.43 2.33
CA ASP A 157 15.63 -10.43 2.58
C ASP A 157 14.44 -9.93 3.41
N ILE A 158 14.42 -8.65 3.77
CA ILE A 158 13.26 -8.03 4.42
C ILE A 158 12.12 -7.84 3.40
N HIS A 159 11.02 -8.57 3.59
CA HIS A 159 9.82 -8.45 2.76
C HIS A 159 8.54 -8.90 3.49
N LEU A 160 7.40 -8.50 2.95
CA LEU A 160 6.07 -9.02 3.29
C LEU A 160 5.55 -9.87 2.13
N LEU A 161 5.15 -11.10 2.42
CA LEU A 161 4.35 -11.93 1.52
C LEU A 161 2.88 -11.86 1.94
N ILE A 162 1.99 -11.65 0.99
CA ILE A 162 0.54 -11.78 1.17
C ILE A 162 0.04 -12.89 0.25
N ALA A 163 -0.76 -13.81 0.78
CA ALA A 163 -1.36 -14.89 0.01
C ALA A 163 -2.89 -14.92 0.21
N ASP A 164 -3.64 -14.72 -0.87
CA ASP A 164 -5.10 -14.82 -0.89
C ASP A 164 -5.55 -16.22 -1.31
N TRP A 165 -6.33 -16.85 -0.42
CA TRP A 165 -6.91 -18.17 -0.57
C TRP A 165 -8.38 -18.03 -1.00
N ALA A 166 -8.68 -18.52 -2.20
CA ALA A 166 -10.04 -18.60 -2.73
C ALA A 166 -10.19 -19.90 -3.55
N PRO A 167 -11.29 -20.67 -3.37
CA PRO A 167 -11.52 -21.92 -4.07
C PRO A 167 -11.75 -21.70 -5.57
N ALA A 168 -11.55 -22.75 -6.37
CA ALA A 168 -11.88 -22.77 -7.79
C ALA A 168 -13.40 -22.89 -8.04
N ARG A 169 -13.82 -22.91 -9.31
CA ARG A 169 -15.23 -23.05 -9.72
C ARG A 169 -15.95 -24.30 -9.19
N ASP A 170 -15.21 -25.36 -8.87
CA ASP A 170 -15.71 -26.61 -8.28
C ASP A 170 -15.75 -26.60 -6.74
N GLY A 171 -15.44 -25.45 -6.11
CA GLY A 171 -15.34 -25.32 -4.66
C GLY A 171 -14.06 -25.89 -4.06
N GLN A 172 -13.14 -26.44 -4.85
CA GLN A 172 -11.90 -27.02 -4.35
C GLN A 172 -10.78 -25.99 -4.28
N PHE A 173 -9.94 -26.09 -3.24
CA PHE A 173 -8.69 -25.33 -3.19
C PHE A 173 -7.62 -25.96 -4.08
N ARG A 174 -6.87 -25.12 -4.78
CA ARG A 174 -5.78 -25.53 -5.68
C ARG A 174 -4.59 -24.62 -5.50
N LEU A 175 -3.41 -25.18 -5.19
CA LEU A 175 -2.16 -24.41 -5.04
C LEU A 175 -1.85 -23.57 -6.28
N SER A 176 -2.16 -24.08 -7.48
CA SER A 176 -2.00 -23.37 -8.76
C SER A 176 -2.87 -22.12 -8.93
N GLU A 177 -3.86 -21.90 -8.05
CA GLU A 177 -4.77 -20.74 -8.10
C GLU A 177 -4.53 -19.72 -6.98
N LEU A 178 -3.69 -20.07 -5.99
CA LEU A 178 -3.26 -19.21 -4.88
C LEU A 178 -2.66 -17.89 -5.41
N MET A 179 -3.06 -16.77 -4.83
CA MET A 179 -2.65 -15.44 -5.28
C MET A 179 -1.58 -14.89 -4.35
N ASN A 180 -0.33 -14.97 -4.79
CA ASN A 180 0.82 -14.50 -4.03
C ASN A 180 1.20 -13.09 -4.46
N SER A 181 1.42 -12.22 -3.49
CA SER A 181 1.97 -10.88 -3.67
C SER A 181 3.18 -10.71 -2.75
N ILE A 182 4.33 -10.31 -3.29
CA ILE A 182 5.49 -9.89 -2.49
C ILE A 182 5.57 -8.36 -2.46
N PHE A 183 5.83 -7.82 -1.27
CA PHE A 183 5.99 -6.39 -1.00
C PHE A 183 7.35 -6.14 -0.35
N LEU A 184 8.10 -5.18 -0.88
CA LEU A 184 9.30 -4.61 -0.25
C LEU A 184 9.06 -3.12 -0.03
N PHE A 185 9.41 -2.62 1.15
CA PHE A 185 9.21 -1.23 1.55
C PHE A 185 10.57 -0.56 1.76
N PHE A 186 10.72 0.66 1.24
CA PHE A 186 11.98 1.40 1.26
C PHE A 186 11.79 2.79 1.87
N PRO A 187 12.74 3.28 2.68
CA PRO A 187 14.02 2.65 3.05
C PRO A 187 13.86 1.50 4.04
N ARG A 188 14.79 0.56 4.02
CA ARG A 188 14.83 -0.64 4.88
C ARG A 188 15.65 -0.36 6.13
N MET A 189 15.19 0.61 6.94
CA MET A 189 15.91 1.09 8.13
C MET A 189 15.79 0.16 9.33
N HIS A 190 14.68 -0.58 9.41
CA HIS A 190 14.35 -1.47 10.52
C HIS A 190 14.03 -2.88 10.03
N LEU A 191 14.21 -3.86 10.91
CA LEU A 191 13.56 -5.17 10.77
C LEU A 191 12.06 -5.01 11.09
N PRO A 192 11.16 -5.70 10.35
CA PRO A 192 9.74 -5.72 10.70
C PRO A 192 9.52 -6.14 12.15
N ALA A 193 8.58 -5.48 12.81
CA ALA A 193 8.24 -5.76 14.20
C ALA A 193 6.73 -5.93 14.39
N ILE A 194 6.30 -6.70 15.39
CA ILE A 194 4.90 -6.87 15.79
C ILE A 194 4.75 -6.80 17.31
N VAL A 195 3.80 -6.00 17.77
CA VAL A 195 3.42 -5.75 19.18
C VAL A 195 1.92 -5.98 19.35
N ASN A 196 1.51 -6.68 20.42
CA ASN A 196 0.11 -6.88 20.78
C ASN A 196 -0.32 -5.82 21.79
N THR A 197 -1.49 -5.23 21.58
CA THR A 197 -2.22 -4.50 22.63
C THR A 197 -3.65 -5.04 22.70
N MET A 198 -4.35 -4.79 23.80
CA MET A 198 -5.60 -5.49 24.18
C MET A 198 -6.60 -5.76 23.04
N ASP A 199 -6.81 -4.81 22.14
CA ASP A 199 -7.71 -4.88 20.98
C ASP A 199 -6.98 -4.80 19.62
N ARG A 200 -5.69 -4.47 19.59
CA ARG A 200 -4.94 -4.09 18.38
C ARG A 200 -3.60 -4.80 18.25
N THR A 201 -3.02 -4.63 17.08
CA THR A 201 -1.79 -5.29 16.68
C THR A 201 -1.00 -4.31 15.85
N LEU A 202 0.08 -3.80 16.43
CA LEU A 202 0.91 -2.81 15.78
C LEU A 202 2.06 -3.52 15.09
N VAL A 203 2.06 -3.47 13.76
CA VAL A 203 3.16 -3.97 12.94
C VAL A 203 3.96 -2.78 12.43
N SER A 204 5.25 -2.72 12.77
CA SER A 204 6.16 -1.75 12.18
C SER A 204 6.78 -2.32 10.91
N LEU A 205 6.70 -1.55 9.83
CA LEU A 205 7.31 -1.83 8.54
C LEU A 205 8.82 -1.49 8.53
N PRO A 206 9.57 -1.94 7.50
CA PRO A 206 11.00 -1.63 7.38
C PRO A 206 11.33 -0.13 7.34
N THR A 207 10.37 0.69 6.90
CA THR A 207 10.43 2.15 6.88
C THR A 207 10.35 2.80 8.27
N GLY A 208 10.03 2.02 9.32
CA GLY A 208 9.73 2.51 10.67
C GLY A 208 8.28 2.99 10.84
N GLU A 209 7.47 2.94 9.78
CA GLU A 209 6.05 3.28 9.82
C GLU A 209 5.19 2.13 10.34
N GLU A 210 4.01 2.44 10.89
CA GLU A 210 3.16 1.45 11.54
C GLU A 210 1.89 1.13 10.74
N VAL A 211 1.43 -0.11 10.91
CA VAL A 211 0.16 -0.65 10.43
C VAL A 211 -0.55 -1.26 11.62
N GLU A 212 -1.79 -0.85 11.85
CA GLU A 212 -2.63 -1.36 12.92
C GLU A 212 -3.59 -2.42 12.37
N PHE A 213 -3.47 -3.64 12.88
CA PHE A 213 -4.41 -4.73 12.64
C PHE A 213 -5.33 -4.90 13.86
N ASN A 214 -6.55 -5.37 13.62
CA ASN A 214 -7.47 -5.78 14.68
C ASN A 214 -7.00 -7.11 15.28
N ALA A 215 -6.78 -7.19 16.59
CA ALA A 215 -6.21 -8.39 17.24
C ALA A 215 -7.10 -9.64 17.19
N ARG A 216 -8.38 -9.52 16.78
CA ARG A 216 -9.33 -10.65 16.66
C ARG A 216 -9.57 -11.08 15.21
N THR A 217 -9.70 -10.12 14.29
CA THR A 217 -10.04 -10.39 12.89
C THR A 217 -8.82 -10.41 11.96
N ASN A 218 -7.68 -9.88 12.40
CA ASN A 218 -6.46 -9.66 11.60
C ASN A 218 -6.70 -8.82 10.33
N GLU A 219 -7.73 -7.96 10.31
CA GLU A 219 -7.92 -6.95 9.27
C GLU A 219 -7.07 -5.71 9.54
N VAL A 220 -6.59 -5.04 8.49
CA VAL A 220 -5.93 -3.73 8.62
C VAL A 220 -6.98 -2.67 8.93
N VAL A 221 -6.84 -2.00 10.08
CA VAL A 221 -7.76 -0.95 10.55
C VAL A 221 -7.20 0.45 10.28
N HIS A 222 -5.92 0.67 10.57
CA HIS A 222 -5.25 1.97 10.40
C HIS A 222 -3.78 1.82 9.98
N GLY A 223 -3.12 2.95 9.67
CA GLY A 223 -1.69 3.03 9.38
C GLY A 223 -1.37 3.21 7.89
N VAL A 224 -0.17 2.79 7.48
CA VAL A 224 0.35 3.02 6.12
C VAL A 224 0.02 1.92 5.10
N LEU A 225 -0.77 0.93 5.49
CA LEU A 225 -1.41 0.00 4.55
C LEU A 225 -2.93 0.22 4.59
N THR A 226 -3.57 0.09 3.43
CA THR A 226 -5.02 -0.06 3.34
C THR A 226 -5.36 -1.40 2.70
N GLU A 227 -6.50 -1.95 3.09
CA GLU A 227 -6.90 -3.31 2.75
C GLU A 227 -8.33 -3.32 2.20
N GLU A 228 -8.48 -3.82 0.99
CA GLU A 228 -9.77 -4.09 0.35
C GLU A 228 -10.13 -5.59 0.47
N PRO A 229 -11.43 -5.95 0.27
CA PRO A 229 -11.88 -7.33 0.35
C PRO A 229 -11.12 -8.31 -0.54
N VAL A 230 -11.02 -9.56 -0.08
CA VAL A 230 -10.46 -10.67 -0.88
C VAL A 230 -11.36 -10.94 -2.07
N ASP A 231 -10.78 -11.02 -3.27
CA ASP A 231 -11.52 -11.38 -4.47
C ASP A 231 -11.83 -12.88 -4.49
N LEU A 232 -13.07 -13.22 -4.14
CA LEU A 232 -13.59 -14.60 -4.11
C LEU A 232 -14.18 -15.05 -5.45
N ASN A 233 -13.94 -14.35 -6.56
CA ASN A 233 -14.45 -14.74 -7.87
C ASN A 233 -13.97 -16.17 -8.22
N PRO A 234 -14.88 -17.13 -8.49
CA PRO A 234 -14.49 -18.51 -8.79
C PRO A 234 -13.72 -18.65 -10.11
N ASP A 235 -13.76 -17.66 -11.01
CA ASP A 235 -12.90 -17.61 -12.20
C ASP A 235 -11.52 -17.01 -11.88
N ARG A 236 -10.50 -17.86 -11.88
CA ARG A 236 -9.09 -17.48 -11.69
C ARG A 236 -8.58 -16.38 -12.65
N ASN A 237 -9.19 -16.20 -13.83
CA ASN A 237 -8.74 -15.23 -14.83
C ASN A 237 -9.35 -13.84 -14.57
N LEU A 238 -10.49 -13.77 -13.89
CA LEU A 238 -11.13 -12.53 -13.47
C LEU A 238 -10.73 -12.11 -12.05
N ARG A 239 -10.31 -13.07 -11.22
CA ARG A 239 -9.90 -12.88 -9.82
C ARG A 239 -8.64 -12.01 -9.70
N ARG A 240 -8.74 -10.93 -8.94
CA ARG A 240 -7.67 -9.96 -8.68
C ARG A 240 -6.78 -10.37 -7.51
N PHE A 241 -5.48 -10.04 -7.61
CA PHE A 241 -4.49 -10.22 -6.54
C PHE A 241 -4.84 -9.42 -5.28
N PRO A 242 -4.27 -9.77 -4.10
CA PRO A 242 -4.48 -9.08 -2.82
C PRO A 242 -4.54 -7.56 -2.97
N ALA A 243 -5.70 -6.98 -2.73
CA ALA A 243 -5.96 -5.56 -2.94
C ALA A 243 -5.50 -4.72 -1.73
N VAL A 244 -4.24 -4.92 -1.35
CA VAL A 244 -3.52 -4.15 -0.34
C VAL A 244 -2.72 -3.04 -1.02
N ARG A 245 -2.83 -1.82 -0.50
CA ARG A 245 -2.13 -0.62 -1.00
C ARG A 245 -1.28 -0.03 0.11
N TYR A 246 -0.15 0.56 -0.27
CA TYR A 246 0.72 1.31 0.63
C TYR A 246 0.50 2.81 0.44
N THR A 247 0.33 3.53 1.53
CA THR A 247 0.02 4.98 1.61
C THR A 247 1.07 5.76 2.42
N GLY A 248 2.16 5.09 2.80
CA GLY A 248 3.24 5.70 3.59
C GLY A 248 4.15 6.65 2.79
N LYS A 249 5.15 7.18 3.49
CA LYS A 249 6.12 8.17 3.01
C LYS A 249 7.32 7.54 2.27
N GLY A 250 7.46 6.22 2.33
CA GLY A 250 8.49 5.48 1.60
C GLY A 250 8.08 5.17 0.16
N LEU A 251 8.71 4.14 -0.39
CA LEU A 251 8.40 3.54 -1.68
C LEU A 251 8.08 2.05 -1.49
N MET A 252 7.16 1.54 -2.31
CA MET A 252 6.76 0.14 -2.33
C MET A 252 7.14 -0.52 -3.65
N VAL A 253 7.83 -1.66 -3.59
CA VAL A 253 7.93 -2.62 -4.70
C VAL A 253 6.92 -3.72 -4.44
N ARG A 254 6.07 -4.02 -5.43
CA ARG A 254 5.11 -5.12 -5.42
C ARG A 254 5.32 -6.02 -6.64
N ALA A 255 5.37 -7.33 -6.47
CA ALA A 255 5.21 -8.28 -7.57
C ALA A 255 4.13 -9.31 -7.23
N ASP A 256 3.39 -9.74 -8.25
CA ASP A 256 2.23 -10.62 -8.13
C ASP A 256 2.40 -11.87 -8.99
N ALA A 257 2.08 -13.05 -8.46
CA ALA A 257 2.01 -14.28 -9.25
C ALA A 257 0.95 -15.27 -8.72
N ARG A 258 0.38 -16.06 -9.63
CA ARG A 258 -0.64 -17.07 -9.32
C ARG A 258 -0.01 -18.45 -9.34
N GLY A 259 -0.10 -19.17 -8.23
CA GLY A 259 0.40 -20.54 -8.10
C GLY A 259 1.92 -20.71 -8.16
N SER A 260 2.69 -19.62 -8.13
CA SER A 260 4.15 -19.61 -8.14
C SER A 260 4.71 -18.49 -7.27
N ASP A 261 6.03 -18.45 -7.14
CA ASP A 261 6.75 -17.35 -6.49
C ASP A 261 6.70 -16.06 -7.34
N PRO A 262 6.22 -14.92 -6.81
CA PRO A 262 6.16 -13.65 -7.54
C PRO A 262 7.50 -13.06 -7.98
N ARG A 263 8.62 -13.55 -7.44
CA ARG A 263 9.97 -13.06 -7.75
C ARG A 263 10.56 -13.69 -9.00
N LEU A 264 10.01 -14.81 -9.48
CA LEU A 264 10.59 -15.62 -10.55
C LEU A 264 10.19 -15.17 -11.96
N ASN A 265 8.94 -14.74 -12.15
CA ASN A 265 8.35 -14.46 -13.45
C ASN A 265 7.38 -13.27 -13.39
N GLY A 266 7.26 -12.54 -14.50
CA GLY A 266 6.33 -11.43 -14.63
C GLY A 266 6.96 -10.07 -14.33
N THR A 267 6.15 -9.11 -13.89
CA THR A 267 6.49 -7.69 -13.76
C THR A 267 6.21 -7.20 -12.34
N ALA A 268 7.18 -6.49 -11.76
CA ALA A 268 6.99 -5.75 -10.52
C ALA A 268 6.49 -4.33 -10.80
N ALA A 269 5.56 -3.88 -9.98
CA ALA A 269 5.13 -2.49 -9.84
C ALA A 269 5.97 -1.82 -8.74
N ILE A 270 6.60 -0.70 -9.07
CA ILE A 270 7.33 0.15 -8.14
C ILE A 270 6.54 1.45 -8.02
N GLN A 271 6.06 1.76 -6.82
CA GLN A 271 5.19 2.90 -6.54
C GLN A 271 5.85 3.83 -5.52
N ASN A 272 6.03 5.10 -5.91
CA ASN A 272 6.42 6.19 -5.01
C ASN A 272 5.17 6.89 -4.43
N ARG A 273 5.36 8.01 -3.72
CA ARG A 273 4.30 8.78 -3.04
C ARG A 273 3.15 9.24 -3.93
N GLY A 274 3.37 9.45 -5.23
CA GLY A 274 2.33 9.90 -6.17
C GLY A 274 1.60 8.75 -6.87
N PRO A 275 0.31 8.90 -7.22
CA PRO A 275 -0.42 7.93 -8.05
C PRO A 275 0.12 7.83 -9.48
N ASN A 276 0.88 8.83 -9.93
CA ASN A 276 1.53 8.87 -11.24
C ASN A 276 2.94 8.24 -11.21
N ASP A 277 3.53 8.02 -10.04
CA ASP A 277 4.91 7.55 -9.86
C ASP A 277 4.98 6.02 -9.86
N LEU A 278 4.34 5.41 -10.87
CA LEU A 278 4.27 3.96 -11.06
C LEU A 278 5.24 3.52 -12.16
N CYS A 279 6.38 2.98 -11.75
CA CYS A 279 7.32 2.32 -12.65
C CYS A 279 7.02 0.82 -12.71
N ARG A 280 7.15 0.21 -13.90
CA ARG A 280 6.98 -1.24 -14.09
C ARG A 280 8.27 -1.84 -14.63
N VAL A 281 8.81 -2.83 -13.93
CA VAL A 281 10.06 -3.50 -14.31
C VAL A 281 9.89 -5.03 -14.33
N PRO A 282 10.51 -5.75 -15.27
CA PRO A 282 10.59 -7.21 -15.23
C PRO A 282 11.15 -7.72 -13.90
N THR A 283 10.56 -8.77 -13.35
CA THR A 283 11.05 -9.42 -12.12
C THR A 283 12.53 -9.85 -12.19
N PRO A 284 13.09 -10.34 -13.32
CA PRO A 284 14.51 -10.65 -13.41
C PRO A 284 15.44 -9.43 -13.36
N GLU A 285 14.94 -8.19 -13.45
CA GLU A 285 15.74 -7.00 -13.18
C GLU A 285 15.96 -6.79 -11.67
N LEU A 286 14.96 -7.13 -10.83
CA LEU A 286 14.96 -6.89 -9.38
C LEU A 286 15.42 -8.07 -8.52
N TRP A 287 15.32 -9.31 -9.01
CA TRP A 287 15.75 -10.51 -8.29
C TRP A 287 16.81 -11.32 -9.06
N HIS A 288 17.76 -11.90 -8.32
CA HIS A 288 18.65 -12.96 -8.83
C HIS A 288 18.00 -14.33 -8.61
N ASN A 289 18.06 -15.20 -9.62
CA ASN A 289 17.57 -16.58 -9.61
C ASN A 289 18.71 -17.61 -9.74
N SER A 290 19.88 -17.33 -9.15
CA SER A 290 21.01 -18.25 -9.08
C SER A 290 20.94 -19.10 -7.81
N GLY A 291 19.88 -19.92 -7.71
CA GLY A 291 19.54 -20.72 -6.53
C GLY A 291 18.49 -20.03 -5.65
N ALA A 292 18.90 -19.49 -4.51
CA ALA A 292 18.01 -18.72 -3.64
C ALA A 292 17.54 -17.42 -4.31
N VAL A 293 16.23 -17.21 -4.42
CA VAL A 293 15.70 -15.98 -5.04
C VAL A 293 15.89 -14.78 -4.11
N ARG A 294 16.74 -13.83 -4.52
CA ARG A 294 17.17 -12.69 -3.69
C ARG A 294 16.98 -11.37 -4.40
N PHE A 295 16.61 -10.33 -3.65
CA PHE A 295 16.60 -8.97 -4.17
C PHE A 295 18.04 -8.54 -4.48
N LYS A 296 18.29 -7.95 -5.66
CA LYS A 296 19.67 -7.69 -6.11
C LYS A 296 20.41 -6.65 -5.27
N PHE A 297 19.68 -5.65 -4.79
CA PHE A 297 20.27 -4.45 -4.19
C PHE A 297 20.49 -4.66 -2.69
N ALA A 298 21.77 -4.72 -2.31
CA ALA A 298 22.22 -4.86 -0.94
C ALA A 298 21.75 -3.69 -0.09
N THR A 299 22.05 -2.48 -0.55
CA THR A 299 21.75 -1.23 0.17
C THR A 299 20.60 -0.48 -0.50
N ASP A 300 20.07 0.54 0.16
CA ASP A 300 19.01 1.38 -0.39
C ASP A 300 19.56 2.35 -1.45
N GLU A 301 20.83 2.75 -1.36
CA GLU A 301 21.55 3.59 -2.32
C GLU A 301 21.91 2.84 -3.62
N GLU A 302 22.11 1.52 -3.56
CA GLU A 302 22.18 0.67 -4.76
C GLU A 302 20.83 0.64 -5.49
N PHE A 303 19.73 0.51 -4.74
CA PHE A 303 18.41 0.50 -5.33
C PHE A 303 17.99 1.87 -5.86
N ASP A 304 18.31 2.96 -5.15
CA ASP A 304 18.05 4.33 -5.59
C ASP A 304 18.72 4.63 -6.95
N ARG A 305 19.97 4.22 -7.15
CA ARG A 305 20.64 4.33 -8.46
C ARG A 305 19.94 3.54 -9.58
N PHE A 306 19.37 2.37 -9.27
CA PHE A 306 18.53 1.64 -10.21
C PHE A 306 17.22 2.38 -10.49
N LEU A 307 16.54 2.91 -9.48
CA LEU A 307 15.31 3.68 -9.64
C LEU A 307 15.54 4.93 -10.51
N LEU A 308 16.59 5.71 -10.22
CA LEU A 308 16.93 6.92 -10.98
C LEU A 308 17.20 6.61 -12.45
N SER A 309 17.90 5.51 -12.75
CA SER A 309 18.24 5.11 -14.12
C SER A 309 17.12 4.38 -14.87
N ARG A 310 16.23 3.66 -14.16
CA ARG A 310 15.19 2.80 -14.77
C ARG A 310 13.80 3.41 -14.76
N CYS A 311 13.51 4.22 -13.76
CA CYS A 311 12.19 4.74 -13.41
C CYS A 311 12.09 6.27 -13.39
N ASN A 312 13.22 6.99 -13.56
CA ASN A 312 13.31 8.46 -13.51
C ASN A 312 12.86 9.11 -12.19
N PHE A 313 12.83 8.36 -11.09
CA PHE A 313 12.62 8.85 -9.73
C PHE A 313 13.49 8.07 -8.75
N GLY A 314 13.66 8.57 -7.53
CA GLY A 314 14.43 7.90 -6.46
C GLY A 314 13.64 7.77 -5.15
N LEU A 315 14.31 7.26 -4.12
CA LEU A 315 13.84 7.21 -2.73
C LEU A 315 13.75 8.62 -2.09
N GLY A 316 14.48 9.59 -2.66
CA GLY A 316 14.51 10.99 -2.22
C GLY A 316 15.31 11.22 -0.93
N GLU A 317 15.39 12.48 -0.46
CA GLU A 317 16.02 12.82 0.82
C GLU A 317 15.16 12.39 2.03
N LEU A 318 14.99 11.09 2.22
CA LEU A 318 14.61 10.52 3.51
C LEU A 318 15.83 10.59 4.43
N LYS A 319 16.08 11.79 4.97
CA LYS A 319 17.26 12.12 5.79
C LYS A 319 17.36 11.15 6.96
N ILE A 320 18.27 10.19 6.82
CA ILE A 320 18.72 9.30 7.89
C ILE A 320 19.43 10.18 8.92
N LYS A 321 18.71 10.62 9.94
CA LYS A 321 19.34 11.11 11.17
C LYS A 321 19.99 9.89 11.83
N LYS A 322 21.30 9.77 11.64
CA LYS A 322 22.17 8.93 12.46
C LYS A 322 22.18 9.43 13.90
#